data_AF-A0A2D4K1M2-F1
#
_entry.id   AF-A0A2D4K1M2-F1
#
_cell.length_a   1.000
_cell.length_b   1.000
_cell.length_c   1.000
_cell.angle_alpha   90.00
_cell.angle_beta   90.00
_cell.angle_gamma   90.00
#
_symmetry.space_group_name_H-M   'P 1'
#
loop_
_entity.id
_entity.type
_entity.pdbx_description
1 polymer ?
#
loop_
_entity_poly.entity_id
_entity_poly.type
_entity_poly.pdbx_seq_one_letter_code
_entity_poly.pdbx_strand_id
1 'polypeptide(L)'
;HERTHTGEKPYKCLDCGKCFSWYSGLVIHQRTHTGEKPFECPDCGKGFSTRTNLIHHVALHTGEKPFKCPECGRCFTYYSSLTAHKKIHTKHKLMTVGEA
;
A
#
# COMPACT_ATOMS: atom_id res chain seq x y z
N HIS A 1 11.52 13.45 6.35
CA HIS A 1 10.45 13.22 7.34
C HIS A 1 9.70 14.52 7.64
N GLU A 2 10.38 15.65 7.82
CA GLU A 2 9.75 16.95 8.13
C GLU A 2 8.64 17.41 7.17
N ARG A 3 8.81 17.22 5.86
CA ARG A 3 7.80 17.60 4.84
C ARG A 3 6.42 16.94 5.03
N THR A 4 6.34 15.79 5.71
CA THR A 4 5.03 15.16 5.99
C THR A 4 4.30 15.83 7.14
N HIS A 5 5.01 16.54 8.03
CA HIS A 5 4.42 17.31 9.13
C HIS A 5 3.95 18.69 8.66
N THR A 6 4.70 19.33 7.77
CA THR A 6 4.38 20.67 7.25
C THR A 6 3.31 20.65 6.15
N GLY A 7 3.07 19.49 5.54
CA GLY A 7 2.11 19.35 4.43
C GLY A 7 2.63 19.93 3.11
N GLU A 8 3.91 20.31 3.04
CA GLU A 8 4.52 20.85 1.83
C GLU A 8 4.43 19.85 0.66
N LYS A 9 4.01 20.37 -0.49
CA LYS A 9 3.87 19.62 -1.75
C LYS A 9 4.53 20.39 -2.91
N PRO A 10 5.86 20.48 -2.93
CA PRO A 10 6.56 21.33 -3.91
C PRO A 10 6.49 20.79 -5.35
N TYR A 11 6.16 19.50 -5.55
CA TYR A 11 6.18 18.89 -6.87
C TYR A 11 4.80 18.91 -7.51
N LYS A 12 4.58 19.81 -8.48
CA LYS A 12 3.30 19.97 -9.18
C LYS A 12 3.29 19.22 -10.51
N CYS A 13 2.21 18.49 -10.77
CA CYS A 13 1.90 17.94 -12.09
C CYS A 13 1.39 19.06 -13.00
N LEU A 14 2.02 19.22 -14.16
CA LEU A 14 1.64 20.26 -15.12
C LEU A 14 0.36 19.93 -15.89
N ASP A 15 0.06 18.64 -16.09
CA ASP A 15 -1.11 18.21 -16.85
C ASP A 15 -2.43 18.42 -16.09
N CYS A 16 -2.42 18.25 -14.75
CA CYS A 16 -3.64 18.31 -13.93
C CYS A 16 -3.54 19.21 -12.69
N GLY A 17 -2.40 19.85 -12.47
CA GLY A 17 -2.16 20.76 -11.34
C GLY A 17 -1.97 20.08 -9.97
N LYS A 18 -2.06 18.75 -9.87
CA LYS A 18 -1.96 18.03 -8.60
C LYS A 18 -0.55 18.09 -8.02
N CYS A 19 -0.45 18.38 -6.72
CA CYS A 19 0.84 18.51 -6.03
C CYS A 19 1.19 17.29 -5.15
N PHE A 20 2.49 16.99 -5.07
CA PHE A 20 3.08 15.86 -4.35
C PHE A 20 4.20 16.33 -3.43
N SER A 21 4.37 15.66 -2.29
CA SER A 21 5.45 15.94 -1.34
C SER A 21 6.80 15.41 -1.79
N TRP A 22 6.81 14.44 -2.71
CA TRP A 22 8.02 13.78 -3.22
C TRP A 22 8.00 13.71 -4.75
N TYR A 23 9.16 13.90 -5.37
CA TYR A 23 9.33 13.83 -6.82
C TYR A 23 8.95 12.46 -7.38
N SER A 24 9.33 11.37 -6.69
CA SER A 24 8.94 10.01 -7.08
C SER A 24 7.42 9.82 -7.16
N GLY A 25 6.67 10.47 -6.26
CA GLY A 25 5.21 10.47 -6.28
C GLY A 25 4.63 11.18 -7.51
N LEU A 26 5.25 12.29 -7.92
CA LEU A 26 4.89 12.99 -9.16
C LEU A 26 5.17 12.12 -10.39
N VAL A 27 6.36 11.50 -10.49
CA VAL A 27 6.73 10.64 -11.63
C VAL A 27 5.78 9.45 -11.76
N ILE A 28 5.47 8.77 -10.65
CA ILE A 28 4.50 7.67 -10.64
C ILE A 28 3.12 8.17 -11.05
N HIS A 29 2.71 9.36 -10.60
CA HIS A 29 1.44 9.94 -11.00
C HIS A 29 1.39 10.27 -12.49
N GLN A 30 2.47 10.77 -13.10
CA GLN A 30 2.48 11.07 -14.54
C GLN A 30 2.13 9.85 -15.40
N ARG A 31 2.42 8.63 -14.93
CA ARG A 31 2.00 7.38 -15.58
C ARG A 31 0.48 7.23 -15.71
N THR A 32 -0.31 7.94 -14.90
CA THR A 32 -1.77 7.93 -15.04
C THR A 32 -2.25 8.74 -16.24
N HIS A 33 -1.44 9.70 -16.71
CA HIS A 33 -1.73 10.49 -17.90
C HIS A 33 -1.21 9.79 -19.15
N THR A 34 0.00 9.24 -19.09
CA THR A 34 0.62 8.55 -20.24
C THR A 34 0.10 7.14 -20.46
N GLY A 35 -0.49 6.52 -19.44
CA GLY A 35 -0.90 5.11 -19.46
C GLY A 35 0.27 4.13 -19.33
N GLU A 36 1.49 4.61 -19.08
CA GLU A 36 2.70 3.79 -18.96
C GLU A 36 2.55 2.75 -17.84
N LYS A 37 2.82 1.49 -18.18
CA LYS A 37 2.73 0.35 -17.27
C LYS A 37 4.00 -0.50 -17.34
N PRO A 38 5.10 -0.05 -16.69
CA PRO A 38 6.41 -0.70 -16.83
C PRO A 38 6.48 -2.10 -16.21
N PHE A 39 5.51 -2.46 -15.37
CA PHE A 39 5.53 -3.69 -14.60
C PHE A 39 4.45 -4.62 -15.12
N GLU A 40 4.84 -5.70 -15.77
CA GLU A 40 3.92 -6.68 -16.36
C GLU A 40 3.84 -7.94 -15.51
N CYS A 41 2.64 -8.51 -15.40
CA CYS A 41 2.46 -9.82 -14.78
C CYS A 41 2.94 -10.92 -15.73
N PRO A 42 3.90 -11.76 -15.32
CA PRO A 42 4.43 -12.82 -16.18
C PRO A 42 3.38 -13.89 -16.51
N ASP A 43 2.37 -14.07 -15.66
CA ASP A 43 1.36 -15.12 -15.81
C ASP A 43 0.21 -14.73 -16.75
N CYS A 44 -0.15 -13.44 -16.81
CA CYS A 44 -1.34 -12.99 -17.56
C CYS A 44 -1.13 -11.75 -18.45
N GLY A 45 0.10 -11.23 -18.52
CA GLY A 45 0.44 -10.06 -19.36
C GLY A 45 -0.14 -8.74 -18.88
N LYS A 46 -0.80 -8.69 -17.71
CA LYS A 46 -1.43 -7.47 -17.22
C LYS A 46 -0.38 -6.47 -16.72
N GLY A 47 -0.38 -5.27 -17.29
CA GLY A 47 0.53 -4.18 -16.91
C GLY A 47 0.05 -3.33 -15.72
N PHE A 48 1.00 -2.85 -14.92
CA PHE A 48 0.83 -2.00 -13.74
C PHE A 48 1.79 -0.81 -13.75
N SER A 49 1.34 0.33 -13.22
CA SER A 49 2.15 1.55 -13.12
C SER A 49 3.15 1.54 -11.95
N THR A 50 2.99 0.62 -10.98
CA THR A 50 3.92 0.46 -9.85
C THR A 50 4.22 -1.01 -9.57
N ARG A 51 5.42 -1.27 -9.04
CA ARG A 51 5.87 -2.61 -8.62
C ARG A 51 4.99 -3.18 -7.49
N THR A 52 4.57 -2.36 -6.53
CA THR A 52 3.73 -2.80 -5.42
C THR A 52 2.38 -3.32 -5.90
N ASN A 53 1.77 -2.65 -6.89
CA ASN A 53 0.53 -3.10 -7.50
C ASN A 53 0.71 -4.44 -8.24
N LEU A 54 1.84 -4.64 -8.93
CA LEU A 54 2.16 -5.92 -9.55
C LEU A 54 2.31 -7.04 -8.51
N ILE A 55 3.11 -6.82 -7.44
CA ILE A 55 3.33 -7.84 -6.40
C ILE A 55 2.00 -8.26 -5.78
N HIS A 56 1.15 -7.29 -5.44
CA HIS A 56 -0.16 -7.59 -4.89
C HIS A 56 -1.02 -8.36 -5.91
N HIS A 57 -1.01 -7.96 -7.19
CA HIS A 57 -1.73 -8.72 -8.21
C HIS A 57 -1.25 -10.18 -8.32
N VAL A 58 0.06 -10.42 -8.33
CA VAL A 58 0.63 -11.78 -8.39
C VAL A 58 0.22 -12.61 -7.17
N ALA A 59 0.14 -11.99 -5.98
CA ALA A 59 -0.34 -12.67 -4.78
C ALA A 59 -1.80 -13.17 -4.89
N LEU A 60 -2.60 -12.64 -5.83
CA LEU A 60 -3.93 -13.15 -6.14
C LEU A 60 -3.90 -14.43 -7.00
N HIS A 61 -2.88 -14.60 -7.85
CA HIS A 61 -2.69 -15.82 -8.63
C HIS A 61 -2.15 -16.96 -7.75
N THR A 62 -1.14 -16.67 -6.94
CA THR A 62 -0.48 -17.67 -6.10
C THR A 62 -1.23 -17.98 -4.81
N GLY A 63 -2.15 -17.10 -4.40
CA GLY A 63 -2.79 -17.16 -3.09
C GLY A 63 -1.84 -16.83 -1.93
N GLU A 64 -0.64 -16.32 -2.22
CA GLU A 64 0.33 -15.94 -1.19
C GLU A 64 -0.22 -14.83 -0.29
N LYS A 65 0.00 -14.99 1.00
CA LYS A 65 -0.40 -14.03 2.03
C LYS A 65 0.81 -13.67 2.88
N PRO A 66 1.68 -12.78 2.38
CA PRO A 66 2.98 -12.52 3.00
C PRO A 66 2.88 -11.86 4.38
N PHE A 67 1.75 -11.23 4.68
CA PHE A 67 1.57 -10.48 5.93
C PHE A 67 0.92 -11.36 7.01
N LYS A 68 1.75 -11.98 7.85
CA LYS A 68 1.29 -12.79 8.99
C LYS A 68 1.03 -11.94 10.24
N CYS A 69 -0.10 -12.18 10.90
CA CYS A 69 -0.36 -11.63 12.22
C CYS A 69 0.48 -12.38 13.27
N PRO A 70 1.31 -11.70 14.06
CA PRO A 70 2.13 -12.36 15.07
C PRO A 70 1.31 -12.88 16.26
N GLU A 71 0.12 -12.31 16.51
CA GLU A 71 -0.71 -12.64 17.68
C GLU A 71 -1.59 -13.88 17.45
N CYS A 72 -2.14 -14.05 16.25
CA CYS A 72 -3.05 -15.17 15.95
C CYS A 72 -2.64 -16.02 14.73
N GLY A 73 -1.51 -15.70 14.09
CA GLY A 73 -1.00 -16.44 12.93
C GLY A 73 -1.76 -16.22 11.61
N ARG A 74 -2.87 -15.47 11.61
CA ARG A 74 -3.66 -15.21 10.40
C ARG A 74 -2.87 -14.42 9.36
N CYS A 75 -2.86 -14.89 8.12
CA CYS A 75 -2.15 -14.25 7.02
C CYS A 75 -3.06 -13.38 6.16
N PHE A 76 -2.50 -12.30 5.62
CA PHE A 76 -3.19 -11.32 4.77
C PHE A 76 -2.39 -11.04 3.50
N THR A 77 -3.11 -10.76 2.42
CA THR A 77 -2.52 -10.35 1.13
C THR A 77 -2.01 -8.90 1.17
N TYR A 78 -2.59 -8.06 2.04
CA TYR A 78 -2.21 -6.64 2.17
C TYR A 78 -1.78 -6.28 3.59
N TYR A 79 -0.79 -5.40 3.68
CA TYR A 79 -0.33 -4.84 4.95
C TYR A 79 -1.42 -4.01 5.67
N SER A 80 -2.23 -3.28 4.90
CA SER A 80 -3.36 -2.51 5.45
C SER A 80 -4.40 -3.41 6.12
N SER A 81 -4.70 -4.56 5.50
CA SER A 81 -5.61 -5.57 6.08
C SER A 81 -5.05 -6.15 7.39
N LEU A 82 -3.75 -6.47 7.44
CA LEU A 82 -3.09 -6.89 8.68
C LEU A 82 -3.17 -5.78 9.74
N THR A 83 -2.91 -4.53 9.37
CA THR A 83 -2.93 -3.38 10.30
C THR A 83 -4.32 -3.16 10.87
N ALA A 84 -5.37 -3.24 10.04
CA ALA A 84 -6.75 -3.17 10.49
C ALA A 84 -7.10 -4.35 11.42
N HIS A 85 -6.68 -5.55 11.07
CA HIS A 85 -6.90 -6.75 11.89
C HIS A 85 -6.24 -6.65 13.27
N LYS A 86 -5.00 -6.14 13.37
CA LYS A 86 -4.29 -5.98 14.66
C LYS A 86 -5.09 -5.16 15.69
N LYS A 87 -5.93 -4.22 15.24
CA LYS A 87 -6.79 -3.42 16.14
C LYS A 87 -7.80 -4.27 16.92
N ILE A 88 -8.18 -5.44 16.39
CA ILE A 88 -9.08 -6.38 17.07
C ILE A 88 -8.39 -6.94 18.32
N HIS A 89 -7.11 -7.30 18.21
CA HIS A 89 -6.35 -7.80 19.36
C HIS A 89 -6.08 -6.73 20.39
N THR A 90 -5.90 -5.47 19.97
CA THR A 90 -5.79 -4.34 20.91
C THR A 90 -7.07 -4.16 21.72
N LYS A 91 -8.26 -4.31 21.10
CA LYS A 91 -9.55 -4.28 21.81
C LYS A 91 -9.72 -5.48 22.74
N HIS A 92 -9.36 -6.68 22.28
CA HIS A 92 -9.44 -7.89 23.10
C HIS A 92 -8.50 -7.83 24.31
N LYS A 93 -7.28 -7.30 24.13
CA LYS A 93 -6.29 -7.13 25.20
C LYS A 93 -6.73 -6.11 26.26
N LEU A 94 -7.45 -5.05 25.87
CA LEU A 94 -8.01 -4.08 26.83
C LEU A 94 -9.13 -4.69 27.69
N MET A 95 -9.93 -5.62 27.17
CA MET A 95 -10.97 -6.31 27.96
C MET A 95 -10.35 -7.29 28.98
N THR A 96 -9.22 -7.92 28.67
CA THR A 96 -8.56 -8.87 29.59
C THR A 96 -7.76 -8.22 30.73
N VAL A 97 -7.49 -6.91 30.68
CA VAL A 97 -6.77 -6.19 31.76
C VAL A 97 -7.76 -5.50 32.74
N GLY A 98 -9.06 -5.54 32.45
CA GLY A 98 -10.11 -4.93 33.29
C GLY A 98 -10.76 -5.86 34.34
N GLU A 99 -10.30 -7.10 34.46
CA GLU A 99 -10.82 -8.10 35.43
C GLU A 99 -9.72 -8.52 36.43
N ALA A 100 -9.03 -7.56 37.02
CA ALA A 100 -8.15 -7.77 38.17
C ALA A 100 -8.44 -6.76 39.28
#